data_AF-A0A3D0U5R9-F1
#
_entry.id   AF-A0A3D0U5R9-F1
#
_cell.length_a   1.000
_cell.length_b   1.000
_cell.length_c   1.000
_cell.angle_alpha   90.00
_cell.angle_beta   90.00
_cell.angle_gamma   90.00
#
_symmetry.space_group_name_H-M   'P 1'
#
loop_
_entity.id
_entity.type
_entity.pdbx_description
1 polymer ?
#
loop_
_entity_poly.entity_id
_entity_poly.type
_entity_poly.pdbx_seq_one_letter_code
_entity_poly.pdbx_strand_id
1 'polypeptide(L)'
;MNNKNNELGDQHAPTKMSRKSFLRLSVGVAAAAGLGSLTGCSNNGRALRFDSLNDALIELALIENNLDTLEMQQEWTLYKVLNHLAKTCEGAMFGFPETDPPAVEAVQYIGFQAFKAQGYMSHDLTAPVPGPEIADDGPLPEAFTRIRNAISDFQNFTGETFPHFAYGNLTYAEWELANAFHMADHFSSLTY
;
A
#
# COMPACT_ATOMS: atom_id res chain seq x y z
N MET A 1 -27.33 -68.27 -11.66
CA MET A 1 -25.90 -67.89 -11.65
C MET A 1 -25.76 -66.49 -12.25
N ASN A 2 -24.94 -65.65 -11.61
CA ASN A 2 -24.61 -64.22 -11.84
C ASN A 2 -25.60 -63.14 -11.35
N ASN A 3 -25.39 -62.72 -10.09
CA ASN A 3 -25.08 -61.35 -9.55
C ASN A 3 -25.63 -60.12 -10.31
N LYS A 4 -26.10 -59.03 -9.69
CA LYS A 4 -25.87 -58.42 -8.36
C LYS A 4 -26.78 -57.16 -8.22
N ASN A 5 -26.84 -56.56 -7.01
CA ASN A 5 -27.28 -55.19 -6.66
C ASN A 5 -28.76 -55.07 -6.25
N ASN A 6 -29.20 -54.32 -5.22
CA ASN A 6 -28.60 -53.47 -4.18
C ASN A 6 -29.79 -53.12 -3.26
N GLU A 7 -29.70 -53.29 -1.93
CA GLU A 7 -30.77 -52.87 -1.01
C GLU A 7 -30.24 -51.93 0.06
N LEU A 8 -30.98 -50.83 0.21
CA LEU A 8 -30.88 -49.82 1.25
C LEU A 8 -31.21 -50.39 2.63
N GLY A 9 -30.55 -49.89 3.67
CA GLY A 9 -30.89 -50.14 5.06
C GLY A 9 -30.70 -48.86 5.88
N ASP A 10 -31.80 -48.44 6.51
CA ASP A 10 -32.10 -47.15 7.09
C ASP A 10 -31.89 -47.16 8.64
N GLN A 11 -31.46 -46.01 9.18
CA GLN A 11 -31.73 -45.39 10.51
C GLN A 11 -31.38 -46.09 11.84
N HIS A 12 -30.74 -45.34 12.76
CA HIS A 12 -31.45 -44.60 13.83
C HIS A 12 -30.51 -43.71 14.68
N ALA A 13 -30.98 -42.49 14.97
CA ALA A 13 -30.44 -41.50 15.92
C ALA A 13 -30.86 -41.86 17.38
N PRO A 14 -30.73 -41.02 18.46
CA PRO A 14 -30.18 -39.66 18.60
C PRO A 14 -29.33 -39.44 19.89
N THR A 15 -28.80 -38.23 20.14
CA THR A 15 -29.20 -37.41 21.31
C THR A 15 -28.40 -36.10 21.52
N LYS A 16 -29.20 -35.05 21.78
CA LYS A 16 -29.00 -33.90 22.69
C LYS A 16 -28.04 -32.77 22.30
N MET A 17 -28.65 -31.64 21.95
CA MET A 17 -28.06 -30.32 22.20
C MET A 17 -27.99 -30.04 23.71
N SER A 18 -26.88 -29.44 24.16
CA SER A 18 -26.80 -28.75 25.45
C SER A 18 -26.23 -27.35 25.27
N ARG A 19 -27.08 -26.36 25.53
CA ARG A 19 -26.78 -24.94 25.73
C ARG A 19 -26.03 -24.76 27.05
N LYS A 20 -24.75 -24.36 27.02
CA LYS A 20 -24.12 -23.58 28.09
C LYS A 20 -23.07 -22.65 27.49
N SER A 21 -23.38 -21.36 27.50
CA SER A 21 -22.43 -20.26 27.35
C SER A 21 -21.32 -20.39 28.39
N PHE A 22 -20.07 -20.23 27.97
CA PHE A 22 -19.05 -19.64 28.83
C PHE A 22 -18.19 -18.73 27.97
N LEU A 23 -18.44 -17.44 28.13
CA LEU A 23 -17.53 -16.37 27.74
C LEU A 23 -16.21 -16.60 28.50
N ARG A 24 -15.11 -16.79 27.77
CA ARG A 24 -13.76 -16.70 28.32
C ARG A 24 -12.98 -15.75 27.43
N LEU A 25 -12.97 -14.49 27.86
CA LEU A 25 -11.96 -13.51 27.51
C LEU A 25 -10.62 -14.06 28.04
N SER A 26 -9.76 -14.51 27.16
CA SER A 26 -8.38 -14.86 27.49
C SER A 26 -7.45 -13.98 26.67
N VAL A 27 -7.04 -12.89 27.31
CA VAL A 27 -5.76 -12.22 27.02
C VAL A 27 -4.68 -13.29 27.14
N GLY A 28 -3.93 -13.51 26.06
CA GLY A 28 -2.87 -14.52 26.03
C GLY A 28 -2.28 -14.62 24.63
N VAL A 29 -1.14 -13.96 24.46
CA VAL A 29 -0.22 -13.99 23.32
C VAL A 29 -0.13 -15.41 22.73
N ALA A 30 -0.68 -15.59 21.54
CA ALA A 30 -0.46 -16.80 20.75
C ALA A 30 0.65 -16.51 19.74
N ALA A 31 1.79 -17.17 19.93
CA ALA A 31 2.88 -17.21 18.98
C ALA A 31 2.33 -17.67 17.62
N ALA A 32 2.48 -16.81 16.60
CA ALA A 32 2.14 -17.14 15.23
C ALA A 32 3.14 -18.15 14.66
N ALA A 33 2.88 -19.44 14.90
CA ALA A 33 3.44 -20.53 14.12
C ALA A 33 2.65 -20.61 12.80
N GLY A 34 3.16 -19.91 11.80
CA GLY A 34 2.60 -19.83 10.46
C GLY A 34 3.39 -18.86 9.59
N LEU A 35 4.72 -18.91 9.67
CA LEU A 35 5.61 -18.17 8.77
C LEU A 35 5.58 -18.84 7.40
N GLY A 36 4.51 -18.58 6.64
CA GLY A 36 4.59 -18.63 5.19
C GLY A 36 5.64 -17.62 4.73
N SER A 37 6.48 -18.02 3.78
CA SER A 37 7.69 -17.33 3.32
C SER A 37 7.61 -15.80 3.36
N LEU A 38 8.19 -15.20 4.39
CA LEU A 38 8.66 -13.82 4.34
C LEU A 38 10.02 -13.80 3.64
N THR A 39 10.07 -14.20 2.37
CA THR A 39 11.16 -13.81 1.48
C THR A 39 10.76 -12.48 0.86
N GLY A 40 10.85 -11.44 1.67
CA GLY A 40 10.89 -10.06 1.26
C GLY A 40 11.85 -9.40 2.23
N CYS A 41 13.14 -9.34 1.86
CA CYS A 41 14.02 -8.37 2.50
C CYS A 41 13.35 -7.02 2.29
N SER A 42 12.84 -6.42 3.36
CA SER A 42 12.39 -5.04 3.32
C SER A 42 13.61 -4.20 2.93
N ASN A 43 13.66 -3.71 1.69
CA ASN A 43 14.73 -2.89 1.13
C ASN A 43 14.71 -1.48 1.75
N ASN A 44 14.71 -1.38 3.07
CA ASN A 44 14.53 -0.11 3.75
C ASN A 44 15.89 0.55 3.99
N GLY A 45 16.79 0.53 3.01
CA GLY A 45 18.19 0.91 3.12
C GLY A 45 18.43 2.09 4.06
N ARG A 46 17.65 3.18 3.90
CA ARG A 46 17.75 4.41 4.70
C ARG A 46 16.63 4.62 5.73
N ALA A 47 15.55 3.84 5.69
CA ALA A 47 14.40 3.92 6.60
C ALA A 47 13.90 5.36 6.85
N LEU A 48 13.72 6.13 5.77
CA LEU A 48 13.26 7.52 5.80
C LEU A 48 11.86 7.62 6.42
N ARG A 49 11.62 8.76 7.08
CA ARG A 49 10.34 9.11 7.68
C ARG A 49 10.03 10.55 7.32
N PHE A 50 8.94 10.73 6.59
CA PHE A 50 8.46 12.05 6.21
C PHE A 50 7.20 12.36 7.00
N ASP A 51 7.21 13.51 7.67
CA ASP A 51 6.04 14.04 8.37
C ASP A 51 5.18 14.88 7.40
N SER A 52 5.76 15.33 6.29
CA SER A 52 5.09 16.15 5.28
C SER A 52 5.65 15.95 3.86
N LEU A 53 4.95 16.47 2.86
CA LEU A 53 5.45 16.52 1.48
C LEU A 53 6.68 17.44 1.32
N ASN A 54 6.93 18.36 2.25
CA ASN A 54 8.14 19.18 2.21
C ASN A 54 9.40 18.36 2.47
N ASP A 55 9.33 17.32 3.31
CA ASP A 55 10.45 16.40 3.53
C ASP A 55 10.76 15.63 2.23
N ALA A 56 9.71 15.23 1.50
CA ALA A 56 9.86 14.58 0.20
C ALA A 56 10.49 15.52 -0.84
N LEU A 57 10.15 16.81 -0.86
CA LEU A 57 10.77 17.79 -1.75
C LEU A 57 12.26 18.01 -1.44
N ILE A 58 12.64 18.01 -0.15
CA ILE A 58 14.03 18.08 0.29
C ILE A 58 14.80 16.85 -0.19
N GLU A 59 14.28 15.65 0.06
CA GLU A 59 14.92 14.40 -0.37
C GLU A 59 15.02 14.31 -1.90
N LEU A 60 13.97 14.73 -2.61
CA LEU A 60 13.97 14.77 -4.07
C LEU A 60 15.09 15.65 -4.64
N ALA A 61 15.38 16.79 -4.00
CA ALA A 61 16.50 17.65 -4.38
C ALA A 61 17.86 16.98 -4.11
N LEU A 62 17.99 16.19 -3.04
CA LEU A 62 19.21 15.43 -2.78
C LEU A 62 19.41 14.32 -3.81
N ILE A 63 18.35 13.57 -4.15
CA ILE A 63 18.40 12.54 -5.19
C ILE A 63 18.83 13.16 -6.53
N GLU A 64 18.24 14.29 -6.94
CA GLU A 64 18.58 14.95 -8.21
C GLU A 64 20.02 15.47 -8.25
N ASN A 65 20.56 15.91 -7.10
CA ASN A 65 21.92 16.41 -7.00
C ASN A 65 22.99 15.31 -6.97
N ASN A 66 22.61 14.05 -6.72
CA ASN A 66 23.54 12.92 -6.63
C ASN A 66 23.20 11.82 -7.65
N LEU A 67 22.65 12.18 -8.81
CA LEU A 67 22.28 11.22 -9.87
C LEU A 67 23.47 10.40 -10.39
N ASP A 68 24.69 10.92 -10.29
CA ASP A 68 25.92 10.25 -10.73
C ASP A 68 26.37 9.13 -9.78
N THR A 69 25.97 9.17 -8.51
CA THR A 69 26.26 8.13 -7.50
C THR A 69 25.01 7.36 -7.05
N LEU A 70 23.84 7.68 -7.59
CA LEU A 70 22.58 7.07 -7.19
C LEU A 70 22.54 5.57 -7.51
N GLU A 71 22.28 4.78 -6.48
CA GLU A 71 22.02 3.35 -6.54
C GLU A 71 20.54 3.07 -6.23
N MET A 72 19.89 2.35 -7.13
CA MET A 72 18.51 1.87 -6.97
C MET A 72 18.51 0.50 -6.29
N GLN A 73 17.92 0.40 -5.09
CA GLN A 73 17.71 -0.86 -4.36
C GLN A 73 16.24 -1.31 -4.47
N GLN A 74 15.61 -1.06 -5.63
CA GLN A 74 14.27 -1.51 -5.98
C GLN A 74 14.24 -1.87 -7.48
N GLU A 75 13.22 -2.61 -7.91
CA GLU A 75 13.17 -3.14 -9.28
C GLU A 75 12.92 -2.06 -10.34
N TRP A 76 12.16 -1.01 -10.01
CA TRP A 76 11.82 0.05 -10.94
C TRP A 76 12.95 1.07 -11.11
N THR A 77 13.04 1.64 -12.30
CA THR A 77 13.93 2.78 -12.57
C THR A 77 13.47 4.01 -11.81
N LEU A 78 14.39 4.97 -11.60
CA LEU A 78 14.03 6.25 -11.01
C LEU A 78 12.93 6.96 -11.81
N TYR A 79 12.98 6.91 -13.14
CA TYR A 79 11.95 7.51 -13.99
C TYR A 79 10.56 6.95 -13.65
N LYS A 80 10.43 5.63 -13.56
CA LYS A 80 9.15 4.97 -13.25
C LYS A 80 8.67 5.30 -11.84
N VAL A 81 9.57 5.26 -10.85
CA VAL A 81 9.27 5.62 -9.45
C VAL A 81 8.73 7.05 -9.33
N LEU A 82 9.41 8.03 -9.92
CA LEU A 82 8.97 9.44 -9.82
C LEU A 82 7.59 9.67 -10.47
N ASN A 83 7.34 9.04 -11.63
CA ASN A 83 6.05 9.13 -12.30
C ASN A 83 4.94 8.38 -11.54
N HIS A 84 5.27 7.27 -10.89
CA HIS A 84 4.34 6.51 -10.04
C HIS A 84 3.90 7.32 -8.82
N LEU A 85 4.85 7.93 -8.12
CA LEU A 85 4.58 8.83 -6.99
C LEU A 85 3.78 10.07 -7.43
N ALA A 86 4.04 10.61 -8.63
CA ALA A 86 3.28 11.75 -9.15
C ALA A 86 1.81 11.37 -9.39
N LYS A 87 1.59 10.17 -9.95
CA LYS A 87 0.25 9.64 -10.23
C LYS A 87 -0.60 9.50 -8.96
N THR A 88 -0.02 9.17 -7.81
CA THR A 88 -0.78 9.11 -6.54
C THR A 88 -1.19 10.49 -6.04
N CYS A 89 -0.30 11.50 -6.11
CA CYS A 89 -0.64 12.89 -5.78
C CYS A 89 -1.74 13.42 -6.71
N GLU A 90 -1.59 13.21 -8.01
CA GLU A 90 -2.56 13.60 -9.04
C GLU A 90 -3.94 12.97 -8.78
N GLY A 91 -3.98 11.72 -8.32
CA GLY A 91 -5.22 11.01 -8.00
C GLY A 91 -6.07 11.66 -6.92
N ALA A 92 -5.47 12.41 -5.97
CA ALA A 92 -6.24 13.18 -5.00
C ALA A 92 -7.07 14.30 -5.65
N MET A 93 -6.60 14.85 -6.77
CA MET A 93 -7.21 15.99 -7.46
C MET A 93 -8.06 15.58 -8.67
N PHE A 94 -7.70 14.48 -9.33
CA PHE A 94 -8.32 14.04 -10.59
C PHE A 94 -9.01 12.68 -10.49
N GLY A 95 -8.88 11.98 -9.35
CA GLY A 95 -9.39 10.63 -9.14
C GLY A 95 -8.60 9.55 -9.85
N PHE A 96 -9.05 8.32 -9.68
CA PHE A 96 -8.51 7.13 -10.35
C PHE A 96 -9.58 6.50 -11.25
N PRO A 97 -9.19 5.82 -12.34
CA PRO A 97 -10.15 5.14 -13.21
C PRO A 97 -10.79 3.91 -12.55
N GLU A 98 -10.11 3.32 -11.58
CA GLU A 98 -10.55 2.12 -10.85
C GLU A 98 -10.17 2.27 -9.37
N THR A 99 -11.00 1.73 -8.49
CA THR A 99 -10.75 1.65 -7.05
C THR A 99 -11.05 0.24 -6.53
N ASP A 100 -10.47 -0.09 -5.39
CA ASP A 100 -10.75 -1.35 -4.72
C ASP A 100 -12.23 -1.42 -4.29
N PRO A 101 -12.81 -2.62 -4.13
CA PRO A 101 -14.15 -2.75 -3.58
C PRO A 101 -14.25 -2.15 -2.16
N PRO A 102 -15.38 -1.55 -1.74
CA PRO A 102 -15.47 -0.83 -0.47
C PRO A 102 -15.09 -1.63 0.78
N ALA A 103 -15.31 -2.95 0.78
CA ALA A 103 -14.89 -3.82 1.88
C ALA A 103 -13.36 -4.00 1.95
N VAL A 104 -12.69 -3.99 0.79
CA VAL A 104 -11.22 -4.02 0.70
C VAL A 104 -10.65 -2.67 1.12
N GLU A 105 -11.21 -1.57 0.62
CA GLU A 105 -10.82 -0.21 1.03
C GLU A 105 -10.90 -0.02 2.55
N ALA A 106 -11.95 -0.53 3.20
CA ALA A 106 -12.10 -0.45 4.64
C ALA A 106 -10.99 -1.21 5.41
N VAL A 107 -10.56 -2.36 4.92
CA VAL A 107 -9.46 -3.14 5.51
C VAL A 107 -8.12 -2.42 5.30
N GLN A 108 -7.88 -1.92 4.09
CA GLN A 108 -6.68 -1.19 3.74
C GLN A 108 -6.58 0.13 4.51
N TYR A 109 -7.70 0.83 4.75
CA TYR A 109 -7.74 2.02 5.59
C TYR A 109 -7.32 1.72 7.03
N ILE A 110 -7.69 0.56 7.60
CA ILE A 110 -7.18 0.12 8.91
C ILE A 110 -5.65 -0.07 8.85
N GLY A 111 -5.13 -0.65 7.78
CA GLY A 111 -3.68 -0.73 7.52
C GLY A 111 -3.02 0.65 7.48
N PHE A 112 -3.62 1.61 6.77
CA PHE A 112 -3.16 2.99 6.74
C PHE A 112 -3.16 3.66 8.12
N GLN A 113 -4.19 3.42 8.96
CA GLN A 113 -4.18 3.92 10.34
C GLN A 113 -3.05 3.30 11.18
N ALA A 114 -2.68 2.04 10.93
CA ALA A 114 -1.51 1.45 11.55
C ALA A 114 -0.21 2.14 11.10
N PHE A 115 -0.05 2.44 9.81
CA PHE A 115 1.08 3.22 9.30
C PHE A 115 1.16 4.61 9.93
N LYS A 116 0.03 5.31 10.08
CA LYS A 116 -0.06 6.59 10.79
C LYS A 116 0.43 6.49 12.22
N ALA A 117 -0.03 5.49 12.98
CA ALA A 117 0.41 5.27 14.35
C ALA A 117 1.90 4.92 14.44
N GLN A 118 2.44 4.24 13.42
CA GLN A 118 3.83 3.81 13.34
C GLN A 118 4.78 4.90 12.82
N GLY A 119 4.24 5.92 12.13
CA GLY A 119 4.99 7.03 11.54
C GLY A 119 5.77 6.67 10.27
N TYR A 120 5.41 5.58 9.60
CA TYR A 120 5.92 5.21 8.27
C TYR A 120 5.04 4.14 7.62
N MET A 121 5.08 4.07 6.29
CA MET A 121 4.50 2.98 5.48
C MET A 121 5.60 2.02 5.04
N SER A 122 5.24 0.76 4.84
CA SER A 122 6.02 -0.17 4.02
C SER A 122 5.05 -0.98 3.17
N HIS A 123 5.25 -0.99 1.85
CA HIS A 123 4.45 -1.75 0.92
C HIS A 123 5.31 -2.39 -0.19
N ASP A 124 4.65 -3.18 -1.05
CA ASP A 124 5.29 -3.68 -2.27
C ASP A 124 5.57 -2.51 -3.22
N LEU A 125 6.86 -2.18 -3.38
CA LEU A 125 7.33 -1.07 -4.23
C LEU A 125 7.07 -1.30 -5.73
N THR A 126 6.56 -2.48 -6.11
CA THR A 126 6.16 -2.79 -7.49
C THR A 126 4.65 -2.86 -7.68
N ALA A 127 3.86 -2.56 -6.63
CA ALA A 127 2.41 -2.51 -6.72
C ALA A 127 1.96 -1.35 -7.63
N PRO A 128 1.18 -1.61 -8.70
CA PRO A 128 0.77 -0.58 -9.64
C PRO A 128 -0.28 0.35 -9.04
N VAL A 129 -0.26 1.61 -9.45
CA VAL A 129 -1.35 2.57 -9.21
C VAL A 129 -2.34 2.49 -10.39
N PRO A 130 -3.67 2.43 -10.15
CA PRO A 130 -4.67 2.29 -11.20
C PRO A 130 -4.56 3.35 -12.32
N GLY A 131 -4.77 2.91 -13.56
CA GLY A 131 -4.73 3.76 -14.77
C GLY A 131 -3.63 3.35 -15.75
N PRO A 132 -3.25 4.22 -16.71
CA PRO A 132 -2.28 3.87 -17.73
C PRO A 132 -0.96 3.39 -17.16
N GLU A 133 -0.36 2.41 -17.83
CA GLU A 133 0.97 1.88 -17.50
C GLU A 133 2.02 2.97 -17.63
N ILE A 134 2.95 3.01 -16.68
CA ILE A 134 4.07 3.96 -16.67
C ILE A 134 5.24 3.27 -17.38
N ALA A 135 5.79 3.94 -18.39
CA ALA A 135 6.96 3.43 -19.09
C ALA A 135 8.13 3.19 -18.13
N ASP A 136 8.90 2.14 -18.38
CA ASP A 136 10.03 1.76 -17.53
C ASP A 136 11.19 2.75 -17.59
N ASP A 137 11.30 3.60 -18.61
CA ASP A 137 12.36 4.60 -18.70
C ASP A 137 11.89 5.83 -19.51
N GLY A 138 12.62 6.95 -19.36
CA GLY A 138 12.34 8.21 -20.02
C GLY A 138 13.19 9.37 -19.50
N PRO A 139 12.93 10.60 -19.97
CA PRO A 139 13.73 11.78 -19.59
C PRO A 139 13.54 12.13 -18.11
N LEU A 140 14.59 11.88 -17.30
CA LEU A 140 14.59 12.17 -15.87
C LEU A 140 14.23 13.64 -15.51
N PRO A 141 14.73 14.68 -16.22
CA PRO A 141 14.36 16.06 -15.89
C PRO A 141 12.84 16.32 -15.93
N GLU A 142 12.13 15.66 -16.85
CA GLU A 142 10.68 15.76 -16.96
C GLU A 142 9.99 15.02 -15.81
N ALA A 143 10.49 13.84 -15.42
CA ALA A 143 9.96 13.08 -14.28
C ALA A 143 10.10 13.84 -12.96
N PHE A 144 11.27 14.45 -12.71
CA PHE A 144 11.51 15.34 -11.55
C PHE A 144 10.58 16.55 -11.54
N THR A 145 10.40 17.18 -12.71
CA THR A 145 9.48 18.32 -12.85
C THR A 145 8.05 17.89 -12.55
N ARG A 146 7.61 16.74 -13.07
CA ARG A 146 6.25 16.23 -12.88
C ARG A 146 5.93 15.98 -11.41
N ILE A 147 6.78 15.27 -10.67
CA ILE A 147 6.53 14.99 -9.25
C ILE A 147 6.48 16.28 -8.42
N ARG A 148 7.35 17.26 -8.70
CA ARG A 148 7.32 18.58 -8.02
C ARG A 148 6.01 19.31 -8.29
N ASN A 149 5.56 19.31 -9.54
CA ASN A 149 4.28 19.92 -9.90
C ASN A 149 3.13 19.20 -9.22
N ALA A 150 3.10 17.86 -9.23
CA ALA A 150 2.04 17.09 -8.59
C ALA A 150 1.96 17.35 -7.07
N ILE A 151 3.11 17.45 -6.38
CA ILE A 151 3.18 17.84 -4.97
C ILE A 151 2.67 19.27 -4.77
N SER A 152 3.18 20.22 -5.55
CA SER A 152 2.81 21.62 -5.45
C SER A 152 1.32 21.84 -5.73
N ASP A 153 0.79 21.21 -6.78
CA ASP A 153 -0.61 21.31 -7.17
C ASP A 153 -1.51 20.75 -6.06
N PHE A 154 -1.16 19.59 -5.48
CA PHE A 154 -1.88 19.02 -4.34
C PHE A 154 -1.82 19.95 -3.11
N GLN A 155 -0.65 20.46 -2.75
CA GLN A 155 -0.46 21.40 -1.62
C GLN A 155 -1.26 22.70 -1.77
N ASN A 156 -1.51 23.14 -3.01
CA ASN A 156 -2.29 24.33 -3.32
C ASN A 156 -3.76 24.01 -3.67
N PHE A 157 -4.16 22.74 -3.65
CA PHE A 157 -5.50 22.33 -4.05
C PHE A 157 -6.52 22.71 -2.95
N THR A 158 -7.49 23.53 -3.33
CA THR A 158 -8.58 23.99 -2.43
C THR A 158 -9.91 23.29 -2.71
N GLY A 159 -9.93 22.31 -3.62
CA GLY A 159 -11.11 21.52 -3.93
C GLY A 159 -11.33 20.37 -2.95
N GLU A 160 -12.45 19.68 -3.12
CA GLU A 160 -12.68 18.40 -2.43
C GLU A 160 -11.82 17.31 -3.08
N THR A 161 -11.07 16.57 -2.28
CA THR A 161 -10.24 15.47 -2.78
C THR A 161 -11.08 14.29 -3.20
N PHE A 162 -10.69 13.62 -4.29
CA PHE A 162 -11.27 12.35 -4.67
C PHE A 162 -10.91 11.23 -3.67
N PRO A 163 -11.69 10.14 -3.62
CA PRO A 163 -11.36 8.97 -2.83
C PRO A 163 -10.02 8.35 -3.28
N HIS A 164 -9.23 7.87 -2.33
CA HIS A 164 -8.02 7.12 -2.59
C HIS A 164 -8.37 5.70 -3.07
N PHE A 165 -7.78 5.24 -4.17
CA PHE A 165 -8.15 3.95 -4.79
C PHE A 165 -8.09 2.74 -3.86
N ALA A 166 -7.14 2.72 -2.92
CA ALA A 166 -6.98 1.65 -1.95
C ALA A 166 -7.60 1.95 -0.57
N TYR A 167 -7.83 3.22 -0.20
CA TYR A 167 -8.19 3.59 1.17
C TYR A 167 -9.58 4.23 1.28
N GLY A 168 -10.29 4.39 0.16
CA GLY A 168 -11.55 5.10 0.10
C GLY A 168 -11.39 6.58 0.47
N ASN A 169 -12.37 7.14 1.17
CA ASN A 169 -12.36 8.56 1.52
C ASN A 169 -11.29 8.87 2.59
N LEU A 170 -10.34 9.72 2.22
CA LEU A 170 -9.36 10.30 3.13
C LEU A 170 -9.65 11.78 3.34
N THR A 171 -9.33 12.29 4.53
CA THR A 171 -9.21 13.75 4.72
C THR A 171 -8.02 14.30 3.95
N TYR A 172 -7.98 15.62 3.69
CA TYR A 172 -6.83 16.25 3.04
C TYR A 172 -5.50 15.95 3.76
N ALA A 173 -5.49 16.03 5.10
CA ALA A 173 -4.30 15.73 5.91
C ALA A 173 -3.89 14.26 5.81
N GLU A 174 -4.85 13.34 5.68
CA GLU A 174 -4.55 11.93 5.45
C GLU A 174 -4.02 11.67 4.04
N TRP A 175 -4.54 12.38 3.04
CA TRP A 175 -4.00 12.35 1.68
C TRP A 175 -2.56 12.85 1.63
N GLU A 176 -2.25 13.95 2.33
CA GLU A 176 -0.89 14.48 2.43
C GLU A 176 0.05 13.45 3.08
N LEU A 177 -0.36 12.89 4.23
CA LEU A 177 0.45 11.93 4.96
C LEU A 177 0.63 10.60 4.21
N ALA A 178 -0.41 10.13 3.51
CA ALA A 178 -0.32 8.95 2.66
C ALA A 178 0.72 9.14 1.55
N ASN A 179 0.71 10.28 0.86
CA ASN A 179 1.71 10.58 -0.16
C ASN A 179 3.11 10.76 0.44
N ALA A 180 3.25 11.42 1.59
CA ALA A 180 4.54 11.58 2.27
C ALA A 180 5.14 10.22 2.67
N PHE A 181 4.35 9.33 3.26
CA PHE A 181 4.79 7.98 3.61
C PHE A 181 5.12 7.12 2.39
N HIS A 182 4.31 7.21 1.33
CA HIS A 182 4.55 6.51 0.06
C HIS A 182 5.90 6.92 -0.56
N MET A 183 6.17 8.23 -0.60
CA MET A 183 7.46 8.75 -1.08
C MET A 183 8.62 8.33 -0.19
N ALA A 184 8.44 8.36 1.14
CA ALA A 184 9.47 7.93 2.09
C ALA A 184 9.83 6.46 1.90
N ASP A 185 8.84 5.59 1.67
CA ASP A 185 9.07 4.16 1.46
C ASP A 185 9.85 3.90 0.16
N HIS A 186 9.42 4.50 -0.96
CA HIS A 186 10.18 4.40 -2.21
C HIS A 186 11.60 4.98 -2.07
N PHE A 187 11.75 6.19 -1.52
CA PHE A 187 13.05 6.86 -1.39
C PHE A 187 13.98 6.17 -0.37
N SER A 188 13.45 5.39 0.56
CA SER A 188 14.26 4.59 1.49
C SER A 188 15.11 3.52 0.79
N SER A 189 14.75 3.14 -0.44
CA SER A 189 15.47 2.18 -1.27
C SER A 189 16.43 2.84 -2.27
N LEU A 190 16.68 4.16 -2.14
CA LEU A 190 17.64 4.92 -2.94
C LEU A 190 18.83 5.34 -2.07
N THR A 191 20.05 5.00 -2.50
CA THR A 191 21.29 5.43 -1.83
C THR A 191 22.16 6.23 -2.80
N TYR A 192 22.96 7.17 -2.31
CA TYR A 192 23.86 8.00 -3.12
C TYR A 192 25.02 8.53 -2.28
#